data_AF-A0A7J3MXB3-F1
#
_entry.id   AF-A0A7J3MXB3-F1
#
_cell.length_a   1.000
_cell.length_b   1.000
_cell.length_c   1.000
_cell.angle_alpha   90.00
_cell.angle_beta   90.00
_cell.angle_gamma   90.00
#
_symmetry.space_group_name_H-M   'P 1'
#
loop_
_entity.id
_entity.type
_entity.pdbx_description
1 polymer ?
#
loop_
_entity_poly.entity_id
_entity_poly.type
_entity_poly.pdbx_seq_one_letter_code
_entity_poly.pdbx_strand_id
1 'polypeptide(L)'
;MKLSEAASYGYVTILISKSPSIELLTDILEHERTIDIPTAAARGILPVEYTRLSRYDDVESIDNAVHSFYLELIRDLSKYLPNMYSRYLETFAEVYDIDRIAISLEIRSSKPLEYMFSRYGSLAQSLIGHRANLLHNDYKLCLESESIIECVYRVYLSRVVAILKTLSTPSLNNIALTDIRKSVDALHLFVLIRLYSYLMNVQKLKKERIVIDMFLEKYRFARHLRDIFSRVINGIEREIDRDVSFLIVYESRYVSRELKDMLIYSPTLLDRLTYLLIEKFYESKLVRYIAMKKYRW
;
A
#
# COMPACT_ATOMS: atom_id res chain seq x y z
N MET A 1 -17.27 -5.88 -21.27
CA MET A 1 -16.78 -4.92 -22.28
C MET A 1 -15.61 -4.17 -21.68
N LYS A 2 -14.47 -4.08 -22.38
CA LYS A 2 -13.32 -3.26 -21.94
C LYS A 2 -13.45 -1.85 -22.49
N LEU A 3 -13.00 -0.87 -21.73
CA LEU A 3 -12.97 0.53 -22.15
C LEU A 3 -11.79 0.78 -23.09
N SER A 4 -11.93 1.77 -23.97
CA SER A 4 -10.78 2.34 -24.68
C SER A 4 -9.79 2.97 -23.70
N GLU A 5 -8.57 3.28 -24.12
CA GLU A 5 -7.57 3.90 -23.26
C GLU A 5 -8.05 5.27 -22.71
N ALA A 6 -8.63 6.12 -23.56
CA ALA A 6 -9.19 7.40 -23.15
C ALA A 6 -10.36 7.25 -22.16
N ALA A 7 -11.26 6.28 -22.40
CA ALA A 7 -12.37 5.99 -21.49
C ALA A 7 -11.87 5.39 -20.16
N SER A 8 -10.80 4.58 -20.20
CA SER A 8 -10.13 4.04 -19.03
C SER A 8 -9.48 5.15 -18.19
N TYR A 9 -8.84 6.11 -18.84
CA TYR A 9 -8.29 7.30 -18.19
C TYR A 9 -9.37 8.12 -17.50
N GLY A 10 -10.50 8.38 -18.19
CA GLY A 10 -11.66 9.05 -17.62
C GLY A 10 -12.24 8.28 -16.43
N TYR A 11 -12.37 6.96 -16.54
CA TYR A 11 -12.86 6.10 -15.47
C TYR A 11 -11.98 6.14 -14.22
N VAL A 12 -10.65 5.97 -14.36
CA VAL A 12 -9.70 6.08 -13.24
C VAL A 12 -9.73 7.48 -12.62
N THR A 13 -9.84 8.52 -13.44
CA THR A 13 -9.95 9.91 -12.95
C THR A 13 -11.22 10.13 -12.11
N ILE A 14 -12.35 9.56 -12.54
CA ILE A 14 -13.59 9.61 -11.76
C ILE A 14 -13.43 8.88 -10.43
N LEU A 15 -12.79 7.70 -10.43
CA LEU A 15 -12.53 6.96 -9.18
C LEU A 15 -11.67 7.78 -8.20
N ILE A 16 -10.60 8.40 -8.69
CA ILE A 16 -9.76 9.31 -7.89
C ILE A 16 -10.61 10.46 -7.33
N SER A 17 -11.42 11.12 -8.16
CA SER A 17 -12.25 12.25 -7.71
C SER A 17 -13.32 11.88 -6.68
N LYS A 18 -13.69 10.60 -6.63
CA LYS A 18 -14.66 10.04 -5.67
C LYS A 18 -13.97 9.43 -4.44
N SER A 19 -12.65 9.28 -4.45
CA SER A 19 -11.89 8.87 -3.27
C SER A 19 -11.97 9.97 -2.21
N PRO A 20 -12.09 9.60 -0.92
CA PRO A 20 -11.72 10.47 0.17
C PRO A 20 -10.36 11.11 -0.04
N SER A 21 -10.27 12.41 0.16
CA SER A 21 -8.97 13.06 0.25
C SER A 21 -8.25 12.52 1.48
N ILE A 22 -7.15 11.80 1.26
CA ILE A 22 -6.27 11.30 2.32
C ILE A 22 -5.77 12.48 3.17
N GLU A 23 -5.43 13.61 2.55
CA GLU A 23 -5.02 14.83 3.24
C GLU A 23 -6.10 15.29 4.23
N LEU A 24 -7.34 15.45 3.75
CA LEU A 24 -8.48 15.83 4.60
C LEU A 24 -8.73 14.82 5.73
N LEU A 25 -8.69 13.52 5.41
CA LEU A 25 -8.91 12.47 6.39
C LEU A 25 -7.83 12.48 7.47
N THR A 26 -6.56 12.68 7.09
CA THR A 26 -5.45 12.79 8.06
C THR A 26 -5.57 14.03 8.92
N ASP A 27 -5.93 15.19 8.35
CA ASP A 27 -6.13 16.42 9.11
C ASP A 27 -7.23 16.26 10.15
N ILE A 28 -8.36 15.65 9.77
CA ILE A 28 -9.46 15.39 10.70
C ILE A 28 -9.03 14.42 11.79
N LEU A 29 -8.26 13.37 11.47
CA LEU A 29 -7.81 12.42 12.49
C LEU A 29 -6.86 13.05 13.51
N GLU A 30 -6.01 13.98 13.08
CA GLU A 30 -5.09 14.71 13.95
C GLU A 30 -5.84 15.65 14.93
N HIS A 31 -6.91 16.32 14.46
CA HIS A 31 -7.69 17.27 15.26
C HIS A 31 -8.82 16.59 16.06
N GLU A 32 -9.51 15.62 15.47
CA GLU A 32 -10.65 14.88 16.03
C GLU A 32 -10.25 13.42 16.28
N ARG A 33 -9.40 13.22 17.29
CA ARG A 33 -8.84 11.89 17.62
C ARG A 33 -9.88 10.80 17.90
N THR A 34 -11.12 11.16 18.24
CA THR A 34 -12.20 10.24 18.60
C THR A 34 -13.20 9.99 17.48
N ILE A 35 -12.96 10.49 16.25
CA ILE A 35 -13.87 10.22 15.13
C ILE A 35 -14.02 8.72 14.87
N ASP A 36 -15.26 8.27 14.70
CA ASP A 36 -15.62 6.89 14.35
C ASP A 36 -16.09 6.77 12.89
N ILE A 37 -16.22 5.53 12.40
CA ILE A 37 -16.62 5.27 11.01
C ILE A 37 -18.01 5.85 10.66
N PRO A 38 -19.07 5.67 11.48
CA PRO A 38 -20.39 6.22 11.17
C PRO A 38 -20.38 7.75 11.08
N THR A 39 -19.68 8.43 11.99
CA THR A 39 -19.55 9.89 12.00
C THR A 39 -18.77 10.37 10.78
N ALA A 40 -17.66 9.71 10.44
CA ALA A 40 -16.87 10.05 9.26
C ALA A 40 -17.67 9.88 7.96
N ALA A 41 -18.47 8.82 7.86
CA ALA A 41 -19.36 8.57 6.72
C ALA A 41 -20.51 9.60 6.63
N ALA A 42 -21.14 9.93 7.76
CA ALA A 42 -22.23 10.92 7.81
C ALA A 42 -21.77 12.32 7.37
N ARG A 43 -20.50 12.66 7.60
CA ARG A 43 -19.87 13.91 7.15
C ARG A 43 -19.35 13.86 5.70
N GLY A 44 -19.53 12.74 5.00
CA GLY A 44 -19.04 12.56 3.63
C GLY A 44 -17.52 12.45 3.52
N ILE A 45 -16.82 12.18 4.64
CA ILE A 45 -15.36 12.02 4.67
C ILE A 45 -14.98 10.62 4.19
N LEU A 46 -15.77 9.61 4.58
CA LEU A 46 -15.60 8.22 4.16
C LEU A 46 -16.80 7.75 3.33
N PRO A 47 -16.59 6.83 2.37
CA PRO A 47 -17.67 6.13 1.68
C PRO A 47 -18.61 5.44 2.67
N VAL A 48 -19.92 5.52 2.39
CA VAL A 48 -20.97 4.96 3.25
C VAL A 48 -20.83 3.45 3.40
N GLU A 49 -20.23 2.78 2.42
CA GLU A 49 -19.93 1.35 2.41
C GLU A 49 -19.12 0.92 3.63
N TYR A 50 -18.23 1.79 4.14
CA TYR A 50 -17.42 1.50 5.32
C TYR A 50 -18.22 1.44 6.62
N THR A 51 -19.43 1.99 6.69
CA THR A 51 -20.29 1.90 7.89
C THR A 51 -20.57 0.47 8.32
N ARG A 52 -20.43 -0.50 7.42
CA ARG A 52 -20.52 -1.94 7.71
C ARG A 52 -19.44 -2.39 8.70
N LEU A 53 -18.28 -1.71 8.74
CA LEU A 53 -17.16 -2.05 9.63
C LEU A 53 -17.53 -1.91 11.11
N SER A 54 -18.46 -1.03 11.44
CA SER A 54 -18.92 -0.82 12.82
C SER A 54 -19.60 -2.05 13.42
N ARG A 55 -20.06 -2.99 12.58
CA ARG A 55 -20.76 -4.22 13.00
C ARG A 55 -19.83 -5.35 13.42
N TYR A 56 -18.55 -5.26 13.10
CA TYR A 56 -17.58 -6.28 13.49
C TYR A 56 -17.08 -5.99 14.90
N ASP A 57 -16.97 -7.04 15.70
CA ASP A 57 -16.59 -7.00 17.12
C ASP A 57 -15.14 -7.47 17.37
N ASP A 58 -14.40 -7.78 16.31
CA ASP A 58 -13.01 -8.22 16.40
C ASP A 58 -12.14 -7.61 15.29
N VAL A 59 -10.83 -7.57 15.56
CA VAL A 59 -9.79 -6.98 14.71
C VAL A 59 -9.63 -7.75 13.39
N GLU A 60 -9.78 -9.08 13.40
CA GLU A 60 -9.57 -9.93 12.22
C GLU A 60 -10.70 -9.74 11.20
N SER A 61 -11.95 -9.68 11.67
CA SER A 61 -13.12 -9.40 10.83
C SER A 61 -13.05 -8.03 10.17
N ILE A 62 -12.57 -7.00 10.89
CA ILE A 62 -12.36 -5.66 10.33
C ILE A 62 -11.30 -5.69 9.24
N ASP A 63 -10.16 -6.34 9.49
CA ASP A 63 -9.06 -6.43 8.52
C ASP A 63 -9.49 -7.18 7.25
N ASN A 64 -10.23 -8.28 7.40
CA ASN A 64 -10.80 -9.04 6.28
C ASN A 64 -11.84 -8.23 5.48
N ALA A 65 -12.68 -7.44 6.15
CA ALA A 65 -13.66 -6.59 5.48
C ALA A 65 -12.99 -5.43 4.72
N VAL A 66 -12.01 -4.76 5.33
CA VAL A 66 -11.22 -3.71 4.66
C VAL A 66 -10.49 -4.26 3.43
N HIS A 67 -9.87 -5.44 3.55
CA HIS A 67 -9.22 -6.09 2.42
C HIS A 67 -10.23 -6.46 1.33
N SER A 68 -11.43 -6.91 1.70
CA SER A 68 -12.48 -7.24 0.73
C SER A 68 -12.92 -6.03 -0.10
N PHE A 69 -13.11 -4.85 0.53
CA PHE A 69 -13.40 -3.62 -0.19
C PHE A 69 -12.31 -3.25 -1.21
N TYR A 70 -11.04 -3.45 -0.85
CA TYR A 70 -9.95 -3.21 -1.78
C TYR A 70 -9.93 -4.23 -2.93
N LEU A 71 -10.18 -5.51 -2.66
CA LEU A 71 -10.25 -6.53 -3.71
C LEU A 71 -11.44 -6.34 -4.66
N GLU A 72 -12.56 -5.80 -4.16
CA GLU A 72 -13.69 -5.38 -4.99
C GLU A 72 -13.27 -4.27 -5.97
N LEU A 73 -12.55 -3.25 -5.50
CA LEU A 73 -11.96 -2.23 -6.37
C LEU A 73 -11.06 -2.85 -7.45
N ILE A 74 -10.16 -3.76 -7.07
CA ILE A 74 -9.26 -4.43 -8.03
C ILE A 74 -10.06 -5.22 -9.08
N ARG A 75 -11.12 -5.90 -8.66
CA ARG A 75 -12.02 -6.64 -9.56
C ARG A 75 -12.76 -5.70 -10.51
N ASP A 76 -13.26 -4.57 -10.02
CA ASP A 76 -13.96 -3.57 -10.82
C ASP A 76 -13.02 -2.90 -11.83
N LEU A 77 -11.81 -2.51 -11.40
CA LEU A 77 -10.76 -2.03 -12.31
C LEU A 77 -10.46 -3.08 -13.38
N SER A 78 -10.30 -4.35 -12.99
CA SER A 78 -10.02 -5.46 -13.91
C SER A 78 -11.17 -5.74 -14.88
N LYS A 79 -12.41 -5.40 -14.52
CA LYS A 79 -13.58 -5.54 -15.40
C LYS A 79 -13.56 -4.54 -16.55
N TYR A 80 -13.17 -3.29 -16.28
CA TYR A 80 -13.28 -2.19 -17.24
C TYR A 80 -11.98 -1.85 -17.95
N LEU A 81 -10.82 -1.99 -17.29
CA LEU A 81 -9.52 -1.65 -17.87
C LEU A 81 -9.04 -2.70 -18.90
N PRO A 82 -8.20 -2.30 -19.88
CA PRO A 82 -7.57 -3.23 -20.81
C PRO A 82 -6.87 -4.39 -20.10
N ASN A 83 -6.97 -5.60 -20.68
CA ASN A 83 -6.42 -6.83 -20.08
C ASN A 83 -4.92 -6.78 -19.79
N MET A 84 -4.18 -5.92 -20.49
CA MET A 84 -2.75 -5.72 -20.23
C MET A 84 -2.47 -5.26 -18.79
N TYR A 85 -3.39 -4.53 -18.16
CA TYR A 85 -3.22 -4.06 -16.78
C TYR A 85 -3.59 -5.09 -15.71
N SER A 86 -4.24 -6.22 -16.06
CA SER A 86 -4.74 -7.18 -15.06
C SER A 86 -3.63 -7.72 -14.16
N ARG A 87 -2.49 -8.10 -14.73
CA ARG A 87 -1.34 -8.59 -13.94
C ARG A 87 -0.78 -7.50 -13.02
N TYR A 88 -0.77 -6.25 -13.49
CA TYR A 88 -0.30 -5.12 -12.68
C TYR A 88 -1.24 -4.90 -11.48
N LEU A 89 -2.55 -4.93 -11.68
CA LEU A 89 -3.55 -4.81 -10.61
C LEU A 89 -3.44 -5.95 -9.59
N GLU A 90 -3.32 -7.18 -10.06
CA GLU A 90 -3.19 -8.38 -9.22
C GLU A 90 -1.91 -8.35 -8.39
N THR A 91 -0.76 -8.05 -9.01
CA THR A 91 0.52 -7.95 -8.30
C THR A 91 0.55 -6.74 -7.38
N PHE A 92 -0.02 -5.59 -7.75
CA PHE A 92 -0.07 -4.45 -6.82
C PHE A 92 -0.85 -4.84 -5.55
N ALA A 93 -1.96 -5.57 -5.67
CA ALA A 93 -2.76 -6.00 -4.54
C ALA A 93 -1.99 -6.85 -3.51
N GLU A 94 -0.89 -7.51 -3.91
CA GLU A 94 -0.02 -8.25 -2.98
C GLU A 94 0.52 -7.35 -1.85
N VAL A 95 0.61 -6.02 -2.02
CA VAL A 95 1.09 -5.11 -0.96
C VAL A 95 0.22 -5.14 0.30
N TYR A 96 -1.07 -5.43 0.17
CA TYR A 96 -1.96 -5.61 1.32
C TYR A 96 -1.60 -6.85 2.12
N ASP A 97 -1.33 -7.95 1.43
CA ASP A 97 -0.91 -9.20 2.08
C ASP A 97 0.43 -8.99 2.81
N ILE A 98 1.34 -8.21 2.20
CA ILE A 98 2.61 -7.83 2.82
C ILE A 98 2.38 -6.97 4.09
N ASP A 99 1.45 -6.01 4.05
CA ASP A 99 1.09 -5.20 5.23
C ASP A 99 0.55 -6.07 6.38
N ARG A 100 -0.30 -7.05 6.08
CA ARG A 100 -0.83 -8.00 7.07
C ARG A 100 0.26 -8.88 7.67
N ILE A 101 1.20 -9.35 6.85
CA ILE A 101 2.38 -10.09 7.33
C ILE A 101 3.21 -9.21 8.26
N ALA A 102 3.48 -7.96 7.88
CA ALA A 102 4.24 -7.02 8.69
C ALA A 102 3.60 -6.82 10.07
N ILE A 103 2.31 -6.52 10.15
CA ILE A 103 1.58 -6.35 11.42
C ILE A 103 1.62 -7.62 12.28
N SER A 104 1.48 -8.78 11.65
CA SER A 104 1.54 -10.07 12.35
C SER A 104 2.91 -10.31 12.99
N LEU A 105 4.00 -9.82 12.38
CA LEU A 105 5.35 -9.87 12.93
C LEU A 105 5.58 -8.82 14.02
N GLU A 106 5.00 -7.62 13.89
CA GLU A 106 5.06 -6.54 14.90
C GLU A 106 4.47 -6.97 16.24
N ILE A 107 3.29 -7.59 16.23
CA ILE A 107 2.61 -8.07 17.45
C ILE A 107 3.43 -9.14 18.19
N ARG A 108 4.28 -9.88 17.47
CA ARG A 108 4.96 -11.09 17.97
C ARG A 108 6.42 -10.88 18.35
N SER A 109 7.00 -9.70 18.15
CA SER A 109 8.37 -9.38 18.61
C SER A 109 8.55 -9.39 20.14
N SER A 110 7.52 -9.79 20.90
CA SER A 110 7.52 -10.04 22.34
C SER A 110 7.57 -11.54 22.73
N LYS A 111 7.51 -12.52 21.80
CA LYS A 111 7.63 -13.98 22.09
C LYS A 111 8.34 -14.78 20.97
N PRO A 112 8.95 -15.96 21.26
CA PRO A 112 9.82 -16.69 20.33
C PRO A 112 9.10 -17.27 19.10
N LEU A 113 9.88 -17.42 18.02
CA LEU A 113 9.51 -17.82 16.66
C LEU A 113 8.68 -19.12 16.49
N GLU A 114 8.53 -19.97 17.51
CA GLU A 114 7.83 -21.28 17.39
C GLU A 114 6.33 -21.17 17.07
N TYR A 115 5.69 -20.04 17.38
CA TYR A 115 4.26 -19.82 17.09
C TYR A 115 3.97 -19.26 15.68
N MET A 116 5.00 -18.91 14.88
CA MET A 116 4.80 -18.47 13.49
C MET A 116 4.17 -19.57 12.62
N PHE A 117 4.36 -20.84 12.99
CA PHE A 117 4.10 -21.96 12.08
C PHE A 117 2.77 -22.71 12.28
N SER A 118 2.02 -22.53 13.37
CA SER A 118 0.85 -23.41 13.66
C SER A 118 -0.54 -22.85 13.31
N ARG A 119 -0.75 -21.53 13.35
CA ARG A 119 -2.04 -20.89 12.95
C ARG A 119 -1.95 -19.90 11.79
N TYR A 120 -0.75 -19.38 11.51
CA TYR A 120 -0.51 -18.47 10.38
C TYR A 120 0.44 -19.04 9.34
N GLY A 121 1.11 -20.17 9.60
CA GLY A 121 1.56 -21.05 8.53
C GLY A 121 0.37 -21.48 7.67
N SER A 122 -0.78 -21.78 8.31
CA SER A 122 -2.06 -22.03 7.65
C SER A 122 -2.78 -20.76 7.18
N LEU A 123 -2.70 -19.62 7.88
CA LEU A 123 -3.28 -18.35 7.37
C LEU A 123 -2.48 -17.81 6.18
N ALA A 124 -1.14 -17.75 6.24
CA ALA A 124 -0.28 -17.49 5.10
C ALA A 124 -0.50 -18.55 4.03
N GLN A 125 -0.51 -19.86 4.31
CA GLN A 125 -0.87 -20.90 3.33
C GLN A 125 -2.32 -20.84 2.83
N SER A 126 -3.28 -20.20 3.51
CA SER A 126 -4.69 -20.08 3.09
C SER A 126 -4.99 -18.78 2.35
N LEU A 127 -4.31 -17.69 2.72
CA LEU A 127 -4.27 -16.40 2.01
C LEU A 127 -3.44 -16.55 0.73
N ILE A 128 -2.31 -17.26 0.82
CA ILE A 128 -1.62 -17.82 -0.33
C ILE A 128 -2.53 -18.85 -1.00
N GLY A 129 -3.24 -19.68 -0.23
CA GLY A 129 -4.08 -20.83 -0.63
C GLY A 129 -5.19 -20.58 -1.65
N HIS A 130 -5.85 -19.43 -1.60
CA HIS A 130 -6.91 -19.10 -2.56
C HIS A 130 -6.41 -18.39 -3.84
N ARG A 131 -5.13 -17.99 -3.90
CA ARG A 131 -4.44 -17.50 -5.12
C ARG A 131 -3.14 -18.28 -5.42
N ALA A 132 -3.03 -19.50 -4.88
CA ALA A 132 -1.77 -20.22 -4.59
C ALA A 132 -1.04 -20.85 -5.76
N ASN A 133 -1.46 -20.63 -7.00
CA ASN A 133 -0.70 -21.16 -8.13
C ASN A 133 0.39 -20.19 -8.61
N LEU A 134 0.45 -18.94 -8.09
CA LEU A 134 1.42 -17.91 -8.54
C LEU A 134 2.17 -17.15 -7.43
N LEU A 135 1.84 -17.35 -6.15
CA LEU A 135 2.71 -16.96 -5.01
C LEU A 135 3.88 -17.95 -4.79
N HIS A 136 4.06 -18.84 -5.79
CA HIS A 136 5.15 -19.78 -6.12
C HIS A 136 6.56 -19.33 -5.68
N ASN A 137 7.18 -20.11 -4.79
CA ASN A 137 8.63 -20.19 -4.47
C ASN A 137 9.42 -18.93 -4.05
N ASP A 138 9.25 -17.77 -4.68
CA ASP A 138 10.12 -16.60 -4.48
C ASP A 138 9.97 -16.00 -3.08
N TYR A 139 8.75 -15.94 -2.54
CA TYR A 139 8.51 -15.47 -1.17
C TYR A 139 8.93 -16.50 -0.11
N LYS A 140 9.01 -17.80 -0.45
CA LYS A 140 9.48 -18.82 0.50
C LYS A 140 10.94 -18.61 0.88
N LEU A 141 11.77 -18.20 -0.09
CA LEU A 141 13.19 -17.88 0.14
C LEU A 141 13.37 -16.71 1.11
N CYS A 142 12.37 -15.83 1.24
CA CYS A 142 12.42 -14.73 2.21
C CYS A 142 12.29 -15.18 3.67
N LEU A 143 11.74 -16.37 3.93
CA LEU A 143 11.63 -16.90 5.30
C LEU A 143 13.00 -17.22 5.92
N GLU A 144 14.00 -17.46 5.07
CA GLU A 144 15.37 -17.77 5.47
C GLU A 144 16.25 -16.50 5.52
N SER A 145 15.69 -15.33 5.20
CA SER A 145 16.42 -14.07 5.18
C SER A 145 16.51 -13.44 6.58
N GLU A 146 17.65 -12.79 6.88
CA GLU A 146 17.85 -12.02 8.11
C GLU A 146 16.77 -10.94 8.32
N SER A 147 16.29 -10.33 7.24
CA SER A 147 15.15 -9.40 7.26
C SER A 147 14.05 -9.86 6.32
N ILE A 148 13.11 -10.65 6.86
CA ILE A 148 11.97 -11.20 6.12
C ILE A 148 11.18 -10.09 5.41
N ILE A 149 10.88 -8.99 6.11
CA ILE A 149 10.07 -7.89 5.55
C ILE A 149 10.80 -7.13 4.44
N GLU A 150 12.11 -6.87 4.57
CA GLU A 150 12.89 -6.31 3.46
C GLU A 150 12.83 -7.22 2.23
N CYS A 151 13.07 -8.52 2.42
CA CYS A 151 13.08 -9.48 1.33
C CYS A 151 11.72 -9.52 0.62
N VAL A 152 10.61 -9.55 1.37
CA VAL A 152 9.25 -9.57 0.82
C VAL A 152 8.97 -8.31 0.00
N TYR A 153 9.29 -7.11 0.52
CA TYR A 153 9.13 -5.87 -0.23
C TYR A 153 10.01 -5.81 -1.49
N ARG A 154 11.23 -6.37 -1.42
CA ARG A 154 12.14 -6.48 -2.56
C ARG A 154 11.58 -7.39 -3.66
N VAL A 155 11.06 -8.56 -3.30
CA VAL A 155 10.44 -9.49 -4.25
C VAL A 155 9.23 -8.83 -4.91
N TYR A 156 8.35 -8.21 -4.12
CA TYR A 156 7.21 -7.44 -4.63
C TYR A 156 7.63 -6.37 -5.64
N LEU A 157 8.60 -5.53 -5.26
CA LEU A 157 9.06 -4.43 -6.10
C LEU A 157 9.66 -4.95 -7.43
N SER A 158 10.47 -6.01 -7.37
CA SER A 158 11.04 -6.63 -8.57
C SER A 158 9.94 -7.13 -9.52
N ARG A 159 8.91 -7.79 -8.97
CA ARG A 159 7.79 -8.33 -9.76
C ARG A 159 6.95 -7.24 -10.40
N VAL A 160 6.54 -6.23 -9.63
CA VAL A 160 5.70 -5.14 -10.15
C VAL A 160 6.45 -4.33 -11.22
N VAL A 161 7.76 -4.06 -11.01
CA VAL A 161 8.58 -3.34 -11.99
C VAL A 161 8.81 -4.17 -13.25
N ALA A 162 8.99 -5.49 -13.15
CA ALA A 162 9.07 -6.36 -14.32
C ALA A 162 7.78 -6.29 -15.16
N ILE A 163 6.60 -6.29 -14.52
CA ILE A 163 5.32 -6.13 -15.21
C ILE A 163 5.24 -4.76 -15.90
N LEU A 164 5.60 -3.68 -15.21
CA LEU A 164 5.61 -2.34 -15.81
C LEU A 164 6.51 -2.27 -17.06
N LYS A 165 7.70 -2.89 -17.01
CA LYS A 165 8.60 -2.98 -18.17
C LYS A 165 7.96 -3.72 -19.35
N THR A 166 7.15 -4.75 -19.10
CA THR A 166 6.43 -5.44 -20.19
C THR A 166 5.36 -4.56 -20.83
N LEU A 167 4.73 -3.67 -20.05
CA LEU A 167 3.74 -2.70 -20.56
C LEU A 167 4.39 -1.62 -21.43
N SER A 168 5.68 -1.33 -21.23
CA SER A 168 6.42 -0.35 -22.05
C SER A 168 6.98 -0.90 -23.37
N THR A 169 6.89 -2.21 -23.64
CA THR A 169 7.52 -2.81 -24.82
C THR A 169 6.67 -2.57 -26.09
N PRO A 170 7.25 -2.03 -27.19
CA PRO A 170 6.53 -1.65 -28.41
C PRO A 170 5.80 -2.78 -29.17
N SER A 171 6.04 -4.04 -28.83
CA SER A 171 5.66 -5.19 -29.67
C SER A 171 4.21 -5.65 -29.54
N LEU A 172 3.40 -5.06 -28.65
CA LEU A 172 2.05 -5.58 -28.39
C LEU A 172 0.89 -4.78 -29.00
N ASN A 173 0.98 -3.47 -29.30
CA ASN A 173 -0.26 -2.73 -29.63
C ASN A 173 -0.18 -1.48 -30.55
N ASN A 174 0.91 -1.11 -31.22
CA ASN A 174 0.98 0.19 -31.95
C ASN A 174 0.61 1.42 -31.07
N ILE A 175 0.73 1.28 -29.74
CA ILE A 175 0.49 2.35 -28.77
C ILE A 175 1.85 2.97 -28.47
N ALA A 176 1.89 4.30 -28.42
CA ALA A 176 3.07 5.07 -28.04
C ALA A 176 3.72 4.46 -26.77
N LEU A 177 5.06 4.42 -26.74
CA LEU A 177 5.84 4.02 -25.57
C LEU A 177 5.21 4.64 -24.31
N THR A 178 4.59 3.81 -23.47
CA THR A 178 4.08 4.29 -22.18
C THR A 178 5.31 4.56 -21.32
N ASP A 179 5.57 5.84 -21.03
CA ASP A 179 6.61 6.20 -20.09
C ASP A 179 6.22 5.69 -18.70
N ILE A 180 6.91 4.64 -18.25
CA ILE A 180 6.68 3.99 -16.96
C ILE A 180 7.51 4.61 -15.84
N ARG A 181 8.39 5.57 -16.13
CA ARG A 181 9.41 6.04 -15.18
C ARG A 181 8.78 6.60 -13.92
N LYS A 182 7.77 7.47 -14.05
CA LYS A 182 7.07 8.07 -12.91
C LYS A 182 6.42 7.02 -12.02
N SER A 183 5.67 6.09 -12.61
CA SER A 183 5.07 4.95 -11.90
C SER A 183 6.10 4.08 -11.18
N VAL A 184 7.21 3.76 -11.85
CA VAL A 184 8.31 2.97 -11.27
C VAL A 184 8.93 3.72 -10.09
N ASP A 185 9.30 4.98 -10.26
CA ASP A 185 9.92 5.80 -9.23
C ASP A 185 8.99 5.98 -8.01
N ALA A 186 7.69 6.18 -8.24
CA ALA A 186 6.68 6.25 -7.19
C ALA A 186 6.52 4.94 -6.41
N LEU A 187 6.55 3.78 -7.09
CA LEU A 187 6.50 2.47 -6.43
C LEU A 187 7.75 2.20 -5.58
N HIS A 188 8.93 2.60 -6.06
CA HIS A 188 10.15 2.51 -5.28
C HIS A 188 10.05 3.37 -4.01
N LEU A 189 9.60 4.62 -4.12
CA LEU A 189 9.39 5.51 -2.98
C LEU A 189 8.37 4.93 -2.00
N PHE A 190 7.21 4.49 -2.50
CA PHE A 190 6.15 3.88 -1.72
C PHE A 190 6.67 2.69 -0.91
N VAL A 191 7.31 1.71 -1.55
CA VAL A 191 7.86 0.51 -0.88
C VAL A 191 8.93 0.89 0.14
N LEU A 192 9.82 1.83 -0.18
CA LEU A 192 10.88 2.24 0.72
C LEU A 192 10.32 2.94 1.98
N ILE A 193 9.33 3.81 1.82
CA ILE A 193 8.67 4.49 2.95
C ILE A 193 7.87 3.48 3.79
N ARG A 194 7.24 2.48 3.18
CA ARG A 194 6.59 1.38 3.90
C ARG A 194 7.57 0.58 4.74
N LEU A 195 8.71 0.18 4.15
CA LEU A 195 9.77 -0.54 4.85
C LEU A 195 10.31 0.29 6.01
N TYR A 196 10.58 1.57 5.79
CA TYR A 196 11.03 2.50 6.84
C TYR A 196 10.03 2.58 7.99
N SER A 197 8.76 2.80 7.67
CA SER A 197 7.68 2.93 8.66
C SER A 197 7.52 1.64 9.49
N TYR A 198 7.66 0.48 8.87
CA TYR A 198 7.71 -0.80 9.59
C TYR A 198 8.89 -0.87 10.56
N LEU A 199 10.12 -0.64 10.07
CA LEU A 199 11.33 -0.69 10.90
C LEU A 199 11.27 0.30 12.09
N MET A 200 10.58 1.42 11.88
CA MET A 200 10.33 2.42 12.92
C MET A 200 9.37 1.91 13.97
N ASN A 201 8.26 1.33 13.53
CA ASN A 201 7.23 0.81 14.42
C ASN A 201 7.76 -0.31 15.32
N VAL A 202 8.60 -1.22 14.78
CA VAL A 202 9.27 -2.27 15.57
C VAL A 202 10.50 -1.78 16.35
N GLN A 203 10.77 -0.47 16.35
CA GLN A 203 11.94 0.15 16.99
C GLN A 203 13.29 -0.43 16.55
N LYS A 204 13.36 -1.03 15.36
CA LYS A 204 14.59 -1.62 14.79
C LYS A 204 15.39 -0.65 13.92
N LEU A 205 14.85 0.53 13.59
CA LEU A 205 15.54 1.53 12.76
C LEU A 205 16.99 1.81 13.16
N LYS A 206 17.27 1.95 14.46
CA LYS A 206 18.65 2.23 14.95
C LYS A 206 19.63 1.09 14.64
N LYS A 207 19.14 -0.14 14.47
CA LYS A 207 19.94 -1.33 14.14
C LYS A 207 19.94 -1.63 12.64
N GLU A 208 18.87 -1.28 11.93
CA GLU A 208 18.63 -1.68 10.53
C GLU A 208 18.74 -0.51 9.52
N ARG A 209 19.35 0.62 9.89
CA ARG A 209 19.59 1.75 8.96
C ARG A 209 20.37 1.32 7.71
N ILE A 210 21.28 0.36 7.87
CA ILE A 210 22.04 -0.28 6.79
C ILE A 210 21.11 -0.90 5.74
N VAL A 211 19.96 -1.45 6.14
CA VAL A 211 18.99 -2.08 5.24
C VAL A 211 18.35 -1.05 4.31
N ILE A 212 18.06 0.15 4.83
CA ILE A 212 17.54 1.27 4.05
C ILE A 212 18.59 1.79 3.06
N ASP A 213 19.83 1.94 3.50
CA ASP A 213 20.94 2.39 2.66
C ASP A 213 21.23 1.39 1.53
N MET A 214 21.21 0.09 1.84
CA MET A 214 21.32 -0.99 0.84
C MET A 214 20.20 -0.93 -0.20
N PHE A 215 18.96 -0.60 0.20
CA PHE A 215 17.86 -0.42 -0.72
C PHE A 215 18.11 0.78 -1.65
N LEU A 216 18.51 1.93 -1.10
CA LEU A 216 18.83 3.14 -1.85
C LEU A 216 19.97 2.95 -2.86
N GLU A 217 20.98 2.15 -2.51
CA GLU A 217 22.11 1.81 -3.37
C GLU A 217 21.72 0.83 -4.47
N LYS A 218 21.07 -0.29 -4.11
CA LYS A 218 20.70 -1.36 -5.04
C LYS A 218 19.81 -0.88 -6.18
N TYR A 219 18.85 -0.01 -5.88
CA TYR A 219 17.93 0.52 -6.89
C TYR A 219 18.43 1.80 -7.57
N ARG A 220 19.67 2.22 -7.28
CA ARG A 220 20.28 3.44 -7.84
C ARG A 220 19.33 4.63 -7.78
N PHE A 221 18.72 4.84 -6.60
CA PHE A 221 17.73 5.88 -6.39
C PHE A 221 18.26 7.22 -6.92
N ALA A 222 17.56 7.79 -7.90
CA ALA A 222 17.90 9.09 -8.44
C ALA A 222 17.88 10.15 -7.33
N ARG A 223 18.77 11.15 -7.40
CA ARG A 223 18.94 12.17 -6.35
C ARG A 223 17.60 12.80 -5.92
N HIS A 224 16.76 13.18 -6.88
CA HIS A 224 15.44 13.76 -6.60
C HIS A 224 14.50 12.84 -5.79
N LEU A 225 14.59 11.51 -5.97
CA LEU A 225 13.83 10.54 -5.17
C LEU A 225 14.38 10.44 -3.75
N ARG A 226 15.71 10.53 -3.57
CA ARG A 226 16.32 10.60 -2.23
C ARG A 226 15.86 11.85 -1.49
N ASP A 227 15.71 12.97 -2.19
CA ASP A 227 15.22 14.21 -1.61
C ASP A 227 13.76 14.09 -1.18
N ILE A 228 12.89 13.50 -2.02
CA ILE A 228 11.49 13.20 -1.67
C ILE A 228 11.43 12.28 -0.46
N PHE A 229 12.16 11.16 -0.48
CA PHE A 229 12.23 10.22 0.63
C PHE A 229 12.65 10.92 1.93
N SER A 230 13.71 11.73 1.88
CA SER A 230 14.21 12.46 3.04
C SER A 230 13.17 13.45 3.58
N ARG A 231 12.43 14.16 2.70
CA ARG A 231 11.35 15.05 3.14
C ARG A 231 10.23 14.28 3.84
N VAL A 232 9.80 13.16 3.28
CA VAL A 232 8.76 12.31 3.88
C VAL A 232 9.22 11.81 5.25
N ILE A 233 10.40 11.19 5.32
CA ILE A 233 10.90 10.61 6.58
C ILE A 233 11.11 11.68 7.64
N ASN A 234 11.76 12.80 7.31
CA ASN A 234 11.94 13.90 8.27
C ASN A 234 10.60 14.47 8.76
N GLY A 235 9.59 14.51 7.89
CA GLY A 235 8.23 14.91 8.28
C GLY A 235 7.62 13.94 9.27
N ILE A 236 7.72 12.64 8.99
CA ILE A 236 7.18 11.58 9.84
C ILE A 236 7.89 11.56 11.21
N GLU A 237 9.23 11.58 11.24
CA GLU A 237 10.02 11.51 12.47
C GLU A 237 9.72 12.66 13.43
N ARG A 238 9.62 13.90 12.92
CA ARG A 238 9.29 15.09 13.72
C ARG A 238 7.96 14.97 14.46
N GLU A 239 6.98 14.28 13.87
CA GLU A 239 5.64 14.15 14.45
C GLU A 239 5.50 12.93 15.36
N ILE A 240 6.26 11.86 15.10
CA ILE A 240 6.29 10.67 15.95
C ILE A 240 6.90 10.94 17.32
N ASP A 241 7.89 11.84 17.38
CA ASP A 241 8.43 12.32 18.66
C ASP A 241 7.35 12.94 19.55
N ARG A 242 6.23 13.39 18.97
CA ARG A 242 5.06 13.91 19.68
C ARG A 242 4.04 12.82 20.01
N ASP A 243 3.72 11.95 19.05
CA ASP A 243 2.72 10.89 19.22
C ASP A 243 2.94 9.70 18.28
N VAL A 244 3.63 8.66 18.76
CA VAL A 244 3.90 7.42 18.02
C VAL A 244 2.61 6.70 17.60
N SER A 245 1.51 6.86 18.33
CA SER A 245 0.26 6.14 18.07
C SER A 245 -0.45 6.59 16.78
N PHE A 246 0.01 7.69 16.19
CA PHE A 246 -0.45 8.30 14.94
C PHE A 246 0.49 8.07 13.75
N LEU A 247 1.52 7.22 13.88
CA LEU A 247 2.46 6.87 12.80
C LEU A 247 1.77 6.64 11.45
N ILE A 248 0.71 5.84 11.42
CA ILE A 248 -0.04 5.53 10.18
C ILE A 248 -0.67 6.79 9.57
N VAL A 249 -1.16 7.71 10.40
CA VAL A 249 -1.77 8.97 9.95
C VAL A 249 -0.71 9.87 9.33
N TYR A 250 0.43 10.05 10.01
CA TYR A 250 1.55 10.86 9.49
C TYR A 250 2.12 10.29 8.19
N GLU A 251 2.36 8.97 8.15
CA GLU A 251 2.82 8.29 6.93
C GLU A 251 1.86 8.55 5.77
N SER A 252 0.55 8.34 5.98
CA SER A 252 -0.46 8.54 4.94
C SER A 252 -0.47 9.96 4.41
N ARG A 253 -0.35 10.95 5.29
CA ARG A 253 -0.31 12.38 4.94
C ARG A 253 0.88 12.71 4.05
N TYR A 254 2.09 12.38 4.50
CA TYR A 254 3.32 12.76 3.78
C TYR A 254 3.48 11.99 2.47
N VAL A 255 3.11 10.70 2.45
CA VAL A 255 3.18 9.89 1.23
C VAL A 255 2.16 10.36 0.19
N SER A 256 0.90 10.58 0.60
CA SER A 256 -0.14 11.07 -0.31
C SER A 256 0.26 12.40 -0.94
N ARG A 257 0.75 13.34 -0.13
CA ARG A 257 1.19 14.66 -0.60
C ARG A 257 2.30 14.59 -1.64
N GLU A 258 3.38 13.87 -1.35
CA GLU A 258 4.57 13.85 -2.23
C GLU A 258 4.35 13.00 -3.50
N LEU A 259 3.57 11.91 -3.41
CA LEU A 259 3.27 11.08 -4.60
C LEU A 259 2.17 11.67 -5.49
N LYS A 260 1.27 12.48 -4.93
CA LYS A 260 0.24 13.21 -5.70
C LYS A 260 0.89 14.08 -6.76
N ASP A 261 1.84 14.94 -6.38
CA ASP A 261 2.52 15.84 -7.32
C ASP A 261 3.27 15.08 -8.43
N MET A 262 3.76 13.88 -8.14
CA MET A 262 4.45 13.03 -9.10
C MET A 262 3.51 12.41 -10.15
N LEU A 263 2.32 11.97 -9.73
CA LEU A 263 1.49 11.07 -10.54
C LEU A 263 0.16 11.68 -11.01
N ILE A 264 -0.53 12.49 -10.20
CA ILE A 264 -1.92 12.89 -10.49
C ILE A 264 -2.04 13.75 -11.74
N TYR A 265 -1.05 14.62 -11.99
CA TYR A 265 -1.01 15.52 -13.14
C TYR A 265 -0.47 14.85 -14.40
N SER A 266 -0.18 13.55 -14.36
CA SER A 266 0.29 12.82 -15.53
C SER A 266 -0.85 12.60 -16.55
N PRO A 267 -0.56 12.75 -17.86
CA PRO A 267 -1.50 12.40 -18.92
C PRO A 267 -1.57 10.89 -19.17
N THR A 268 -0.71 10.08 -18.55
CA THR A 268 -0.69 8.63 -18.78
C THR A 268 -1.71 7.92 -17.89
N LEU A 269 -2.43 6.95 -18.45
CA LEU A 269 -3.35 6.09 -17.68
C LEU A 269 -2.61 5.34 -16.57
N LEU A 270 -1.39 4.87 -16.86
CA LEU A 270 -0.60 4.08 -15.92
C LEU A 270 -0.20 4.87 -14.67
N ASP A 271 0.24 6.12 -14.81
CA ASP A 271 0.60 6.93 -13.64
C ASP A 271 -0.62 7.24 -12.78
N ARG A 272 -1.77 7.53 -13.40
CA ARG A 272 -3.03 7.73 -12.67
C ARG A 272 -3.51 6.45 -11.99
N LEU A 273 -3.34 5.31 -12.64
CA LEU A 273 -3.68 4.02 -12.05
C LEU A 273 -2.78 3.74 -10.85
N THR A 274 -1.47 3.96 -10.97
CA THR A 274 -0.51 3.84 -9.85
C THR A 274 -0.91 4.75 -8.70
N TYR A 275 -1.27 6.00 -8.98
CA TYR A 275 -1.75 6.95 -7.98
C TYR A 275 -2.99 6.44 -7.25
N LEU A 276 -4.03 6.04 -7.99
CA LEU A 276 -5.28 5.51 -7.42
C LEU A 276 -5.00 4.30 -6.52
N LEU A 277 -4.15 3.38 -6.95
CA LEU A 277 -3.85 2.17 -6.18
C LEU A 277 -3.13 2.50 -4.86
N ILE A 278 -2.19 3.44 -4.88
CA ILE A 278 -1.49 3.91 -3.66
C ILE A 278 -2.46 4.70 -2.76
N GLU A 279 -3.28 5.57 -3.33
CA GLU A 279 -4.29 6.33 -2.59
C GLU A 279 -5.25 5.37 -1.86
N LYS A 280 -5.77 4.36 -2.56
CA LYS A 280 -6.69 3.37 -2.01
C LYS A 280 -6.03 2.46 -0.97
N PHE A 281 -4.74 2.16 -1.15
CA PHE A 281 -3.93 1.56 -0.10
C PHE A 281 -3.97 2.37 1.20
N TYR A 282 -3.67 3.67 1.14
CA TYR A 282 -3.69 4.51 2.32
C TYR A 282 -5.09 4.77 2.89
N GLU A 283 -6.11 4.90 2.04
CA GLU A 283 -7.50 4.99 2.47
C GLU A 283 -7.87 3.80 3.35
N SER A 284 -7.59 2.60 2.88
CA SER A 284 -7.88 1.38 3.63
C SER A 284 -7.12 1.30 4.95
N LYS A 285 -5.86 1.77 5.01
CA LYS A 285 -5.07 1.82 6.25
C LYS A 285 -5.67 2.79 7.26
N LEU A 286 -6.13 3.96 6.82
CA LEU A 286 -6.76 4.95 7.68
C LEU A 286 -8.14 4.49 8.16
N VAL A 287 -8.94 3.88 7.27
CA VAL A 287 -10.22 3.26 7.62
C VAL A 287 -10.01 2.15 8.66
N ARG A 288 -9.03 1.27 8.44
CA ARG A 288 -8.66 0.24 9.42
C ARG A 288 -8.26 0.85 10.75
N TYR A 289 -7.42 1.89 10.71
CA TYR A 289 -6.98 2.62 11.91
C TYR A 289 -8.16 3.16 12.71
N ILE A 290 -9.13 3.84 12.06
CA ILE A 290 -10.34 4.37 12.70
C ILE A 290 -11.18 3.24 13.29
N ALA A 291 -11.46 2.21 12.50
CA ALA A 291 -12.28 1.08 12.93
C ALA A 291 -11.67 0.31 14.10
N MET A 292 -10.34 0.27 14.19
CA MET A 292 -9.61 -0.41 15.26
C MET A 292 -9.48 0.39 16.55
N LYS A 293 -9.80 1.70 16.56
CA LYS A 293 -9.68 2.54 17.77
C LYS A 293 -10.46 2.00 18.96
N LYS A 294 -11.63 1.40 18.74
CA LYS A 294 -12.46 0.81 19.81
C LYS A 294 -11.85 -0.44 20.48
N TYR A 295 -10.78 -1.02 19.91
CA TYR A 295 -10.09 -2.19 20.47
C TYR A 295 -8.72 -1.87 21.05
N ARG A 296 -8.33 -0.59 21.11
CA ARG A 296 -7.08 -0.20 21.78
C ARG A 296 -7.30 -0.22 23.29
N TRP A 297 -6.57 -1.10 23.98
CA TRP A 297 -6.45 -1.21 25.44
C TRP A 297 -5.30 -0.33 25.92
#